data_AF-A0A2T9Z418-F1
#
_entry.id   AF-A0A2T9Z418-F1
#
_cell.length_a   1.000
_cell.length_b   1.000
_cell.length_c   1.000
_cell.angle_alpha   90.00
_cell.angle_beta   90.00
_cell.angle_gamma   90.00
#
_symmetry.space_group_name_H-M   'P 1'
#
loop_
_entity.id
_entity.type
_entity.pdbx_description
1 polymer ?
#
loop_
_entity_poly.entity_id
_entity_poly.type
_entity_poly.pdbx_seq_one_letter_code
_entity_poly.pdbx_strand_id
1 'polypeptide(L)'
;MYNGIGLRTTRGTGTSGYVVKNLSQLKPKKSVPSSNFNKTQEFSEVAGSGSLGRRVDEGILEHDRKRQIEVKCLELSDKLEDEGLDSGEIEKRVDAYREKLLLELSSGKTNESSNLKQYETHKQLDLKKKQLEKLKNAFKMPEDYVEGMSFDKDLIELQKQQKKMEYEQKKLSEAKLLLEKLTTETKTTHKRHHSNSSSSSGSSSSDEEQHRKSGRSSKKHESKKTYTDSSDETDSD
;
A
#
# COMPACT_ATOMS: atom_id res chain seq x y z
N MET A 1 37.06 4.20 -44.50
CA MET A 1 36.32 3.99 -43.24
C MET A 1 35.26 5.05 -43.11
N TYR A 2 34.02 4.65 -42.81
CA TYR A 2 32.89 5.57 -42.59
C TYR A 2 32.36 5.31 -41.18
N ASN A 3 32.22 6.36 -40.35
CA ASN A 3 31.81 6.27 -38.94
C ASN A 3 32.62 5.27 -38.08
N GLY A 4 33.91 5.10 -38.38
CA GLY A 4 34.79 4.16 -37.66
C GLY A 4 34.49 2.67 -37.93
N ILE A 5 33.59 2.36 -38.87
CA ILE A 5 33.17 1.00 -39.19
C ILE A 5 33.70 0.63 -40.60
N GLY A 6 34.09 -0.64 -40.79
CA GLY A 6 34.55 -1.19 -42.06
C GLY A 6 36.07 -1.12 -42.29
N LEU A 7 36.48 -1.44 -43.51
CA LEU A 7 37.90 -1.52 -43.90
C LEU A 7 38.49 -0.15 -44.24
N ARG A 8 39.80 0.03 -44.00
CA ARG A 8 40.56 1.24 -44.39
C ARG A 8 40.75 1.33 -45.90
N THR A 9 41.06 0.20 -46.54
CA THR A 9 41.13 0.03 -47.99
C THR A 9 40.62 -1.37 -48.34
N THR A 10 40.01 -1.52 -49.52
CA THR A 10 39.53 -2.81 -50.03
C THR A 10 40.66 -3.61 -50.69
N ARG A 11 41.73 -2.93 -51.14
CA ARG A 11 42.90 -3.54 -51.78
C ARG A 11 43.63 -4.47 -50.79
N GLY A 12 43.91 -5.69 -51.23
CA GLY A 12 44.60 -6.71 -50.43
C GLY A 12 43.69 -7.53 -49.49
N THR A 13 42.42 -7.16 -49.35
CA THR A 13 41.47 -7.89 -48.49
C THR A 13 40.71 -9.01 -49.22
N GLY A 14 40.82 -9.08 -50.55
CA GLY A 14 40.14 -10.09 -51.36
C GLY A 14 38.62 -9.96 -51.41
N THR A 15 38.05 -8.86 -50.91
CA THR A 15 36.59 -8.60 -50.89
C THR A 15 36.26 -7.26 -51.56
N SER A 16 34.98 -7.05 -51.87
CA SER A 16 34.49 -5.78 -52.44
C SER A 16 34.48 -4.62 -51.43
N GLY A 17 34.68 -4.89 -50.14
CA GLY A 17 34.60 -3.89 -49.07
C GLY A 17 33.18 -3.41 -48.74
N TYR A 18 32.15 -4.14 -49.18
CA TYR A 18 30.77 -3.82 -48.86
C TYR A 18 30.45 -4.14 -47.40
N VAL A 19 29.96 -3.14 -46.65
CA VAL A 19 29.67 -3.25 -45.21
C VAL A 19 28.17 -3.11 -44.99
N VAL A 20 27.54 -4.12 -44.39
CA VAL A 20 26.11 -4.15 -44.06
C VAL A 20 25.92 -3.94 -42.56
N LYS A 21 24.86 -3.24 -42.18
CA LYS A 21 24.45 -3.10 -40.78
C LYS A 21 23.92 -4.43 -40.25
N ASN A 22 24.38 -4.84 -39.06
CA ASN A 22 23.77 -5.96 -38.35
C ASN A 22 22.35 -5.60 -37.90
N LEU A 23 21.33 -6.31 -38.43
CA LEU A 23 19.92 -6.10 -38.08
C LEU A 23 19.51 -6.75 -36.76
N SER A 24 20.26 -7.77 -36.31
CA SER A 24 20.02 -8.48 -35.05
C SER A 24 20.69 -7.82 -33.85
N GLN A 25 21.51 -6.79 -34.06
CA GLN A 25 22.14 -6.05 -32.97
C GLN A 25 21.08 -5.25 -32.20
N LEU A 26 20.74 -5.73 -31.01
CA LEU A 26 19.89 -4.99 -30.08
C LEU A 26 20.58 -3.66 -29.75
N LYS A 27 19.90 -2.54 -30.00
CA LYS A 27 20.36 -1.24 -29.54
C LYS A 27 20.45 -1.32 -28.01
N PRO A 28 21.59 -1.00 -27.38
CA PRO A 28 21.62 -0.86 -25.94
C PRO A 28 20.53 0.16 -25.60
N LYS A 29 19.51 -0.26 -24.83
CA LYS A 29 18.56 0.68 -24.24
C LYS A 29 19.42 1.71 -23.53
N LYS A 30 19.17 3.00 -23.76
CA LYS A 30 19.85 4.08 -23.02
C LYS A 30 19.70 3.74 -21.54
N SER A 31 20.74 3.15 -20.95
CA SER A 31 20.76 2.89 -19.53
C SER A 31 20.80 4.28 -18.93
N VAL A 32 19.70 4.67 -18.30
CA VAL A 32 19.70 5.71 -17.28
C VAL A 32 20.94 5.43 -16.41
N PRO A 33 21.81 6.43 -16.17
CA PRO A 33 23.17 6.19 -15.68
C PRO A 33 23.11 5.45 -14.33
N SER A 34 23.36 4.14 -14.36
CA SER A 34 23.51 3.29 -13.18
C SER A 34 24.90 3.45 -12.55
N SER A 35 25.53 4.63 -12.71
CA SER A 35 26.87 4.93 -12.20
C SER A 35 26.88 5.29 -10.71
N ASN A 36 25.72 5.29 -10.04
CA ASN A 36 25.60 5.71 -8.64
C ASN A 36 25.32 4.55 -7.67
N PHE A 37 25.63 3.30 -8.04
CA PHE A 37 25.41 2.13 -7.20
C PHE A 37 26.33 2.03 -5.95
N ASN A 38 27.21 3.01 -5.72
CA ASN A 38 28.18 3.05 -4.62
C ASN A 38 27.99 4.25 -3.67
N LYS A 39 26.76 4.62 -3.30
CA LYS A 39 26.52 5.59 -2.21
C LYS A 39 25.47 5.06 -1.24
N THR A 40 25.85 4.04 -0.47
CA THR A 40 25.00 3.21 0.40
C THR A 40 24.54 3.87 1.71
N GLN A 41 24.61 5.20 1.86
CA GLN A 41 24.05 5.85 3.07
C GLN A 41 23.14 7.06 2.81
N GLU A 42 23.37 7.87 1.77
CA GLU A 42 22.40 8.92 1.39
C GLU A 42 21.34 8.43 0.41
N PHE A 43 21.52 7.24 -0.16
CA PHE A 43 20.51 6.64 -1.03
C PHE A 43 19.33 6.11 -0.24
N SER A 44 19.41 5.79 1.06
CA SER A 44 18.25 5.23 1.80
C SER A 44 17.13 6.25 1.99
N GLU A 45 17.44 7.51 2.27
CA GLU A 45 16.44 8.58 2.41
C GLU A 45 15.80 8.96 1.06
N VAL A 46 16.53 8.77 -0.03
CA VAL A 46 16.04 9.02 -1.40
C VAL A 46 15.38 7.78 -2.01
N ALA A 47 15.78 6.58 -1.61
CA ALA A 47 15.29 5.29 -2.13
C ALA A 47 14.00 4.80 -1.45
N GLY A 48 13.65 5.34 -0.28
CA GLY A 48 12.28 5.22 0.24
C GLY A 48 11.22 5.84 -0.71
N SER A 49 11.67 6.69 -1.65
CA SER A 49 10.90 7.21 -2.78
C SER A 49 11.33 6.50 -4.07
N GLY A 50 11.14 5.18 -4.11
CA GLY A 50 11.65 4.29 -5.16
C GLY A 50 11.51 4.83 -6.59
N SER A 51 12.63 4.86 -7.32
CA SER A 51 12.81 4.83 -8.80
C SER A 51 11.97 5.76 -9.71
N LEU A 52 11.00 6.48 -9.20
CA LEU A 52 10.23 7.51 -9.88
C LEU A 52 10.90 8.83 -9.51
N GLY A 53 12.00 9.16 -10.21
CA GLY A 53 12.88 10.29 -9.89
C GLY A 53 12.26 11.69 -9.90
N ARG A 54 10.93 11.83 -9.90
CA ARG A 54 10.21 13.08 -9.67
C ARG A 54 9.01 12.83 -8.77
N ARG A 55 8.99 13.53 -7.63
CA ARG A 55 7.79 13.65 -6.81
C ARG A 55 6.74 14.47 -7.57
N VAL A 56 5.48 14.18 -7.30
CA VAL A 56 4.36 15.00 -7.77
C VAL A 56 4.47 16.36 -7.08
N ASP A 57 4.33 17.43 -7.85
CA ASP A 57 4.26 18.78 -7.33
C ASP A 57 2.78 19.17 -7.25
N GLU A 58 2.30 19.42 -6.05
CA GLU A 58 0.90 19.77 -5.78
C GLU A 58 0.55 21.12 -6.40
N GLY A 59 1.50 22.06 -6.47
CA GLY A 59 1.27 23.38 -7.08
C GLY A 59 0.97 23.29 -8.57
N ILE A 60 1.62 22.36 -9.28
CA ILE A 60 1.34 22.12 -10.71
C ILE A 60 -0.05 21.52 -10.91
N LEU A 61 -0.45 20.56 -10.06
CA LEU A 61 -1.79 19.96 -10.14
C LEU A 61 -2.89 20.99 -9.83
N GLU A 62 -2.69 21.85 -8.83
CA GLU A 62 -3.62 22.92 -8.50
C GLU A 62 -3.73 23.95 -9.62
N HIS A 63 -2.61 24.32 -10.23
CA HIS A 63 -2.59 25.22 -11.37
C HIS A 63 -3.34 24.62 -12.56
N ASP A 64 -3.14 23.33 -12.85
CA ASP A 64 -3.88 22.63 -13.91
C ASP A 64 -5.38 22.62 -13.64
N ARG A 65 -5.82 22.39 -12.39
CA ARG A 65 -7.24 22.47 -11.99
C ARG A 65 -7.81 23.87 -12.20
N LYS A 66 -7.10 24.92 -11.79
CA LYS A 66 -7.52 26.33 -12.01
C LYS A 66 -7.57 26.67 -13.50
N ARG A 67 -6.58 26.23 -14.27
CA ARG A 67 -6.55 26.40 -15.73
C ARG A 67 -7.75 25.73 -16.40
N GLN A 68 -8.16 24.55 -15.95
CA GLN A 68 -9.36 23.89 -16.47
C GLN A 68 -10.64 24.70 -16.20
N ILE A 69 -10.73 25.41 -15.07
CA ILE A 69 -11.86 26.31 -14.79
C ILE A 69 -11.88 27.46 -15.79
N GLU A 70 -10.75 28.13 -15.99
CA GLU A 70 -10.69 29.26 -16.94
C GLU A 70 -10.98 28.80 -18.38
N VAL A 71 -10.53 27.62 -18.78
CA VAL A 71 -10.90 27.05 -20.10
C VAL A 71 -12.41 26.89 -20.21
N LYS A 72 -13.10 26.38 -19.19
CA LYS A 72 -14.57 26.26 -19.20
C LYS A 72 -15.27 27.62 -19.22
N CYS A 73 -14.70 28.62 -18.56
CA CYS A 73 -15.23 29.99 -18.59
C CYS A 73 -15.08 30.61 -19.99
N LEU A 74 -13.94 30.40 -20.66
CA LEU A 74 -13.72 30.83 -22.04
C LEU A 74 -14.69 30.12 -22.99
N GLU A 75 -14.85 28.79 -22.88
CA GLU A 75 -15.82 28.04 -23.67
C GLU A 75 -17.27 28.52 -23.47
N LEU A 76 -17.61 29.07 -22.30
CA LEU A 76 -18.92 29.68 -22.05
C LEU A 76 -19.02 31.08 -22.68
N SER A 77 -17.95 31.88 -22.61
CA SER A 77 -17.89 33.20 -23.28
C SER A 77 -18.13 33.04 -24.77
N ASP A 78 -17.37 32.16 -25.43
CA ASP A 78 -17.46 31.91 -26.88
C ASP A 78 -18.89 31.52 -27.29
N LYS A 79 -19.57 30.69 -26.49
CA LYS A 79 -20.96 30.29 -26.75
C LYS A 79 -21.95 31.45 -26.63
N LEU A 80 -21.80 32.30 -25.61
CA LEU A 80 -22.69 33.44 -25.42
C LEU A 80 -22.45 34.55 -26.46
N GLU A 81 -21.20 34.66 -26.96
CA GLU A 81 -20.85 35.52 -28.09
C GLU A 81 -21.48 35.02 -29.39
N ASP A 82 -21.41 33.71 -29.66
CA ASP A 82 -22.08 33.07 -30.81
C ASP A 82 -23.61 33.22 -30.76
N GLU A 83 -24.19 33.24 -29.56
CA GLU A 83 -25.62 33.52 -29.33
C GLU A 83 -25.98 35.02 -29.48
N GLY A 84 -24.99 35.91 -29.61
CA GLY A 84 -25.17 37.34 -29.88
C GLY A 84 -25.56 38.17 -28.66
N LEU A 85 -25.18 37.75 -27.44
CA LEU A 85 -25.47 38.51 -26.22
C LEU A 85 -24.55 39.72 -26.05
N ASP A 86 -25.02 40.71 -25.29
CA ASP A 86 -24.22 41.90 -24.95
C ASP A 86 -23.03 41.55 -24.05
N SER A 87 -21.89 42.20 -24.28
CA SER A 87 -20.64 41.94 -23.55
C SER A 87 -20.80 42.08 -22.04
N GLY A 88 -21.61 43.04 -21.57
CA GLY A 88 -21.82 43.26 -20.14
C GLY A 88 -22.67 42.18 -19.47
N GLU A 89 -23.52 41.47 -20.23
CA GLU A 89 -24.24 40.30 -19.71
C GLU A 89 -23.39 39.02 -19.77
N ILE A 90 -22.54 38.90 -20.77
CA ILE A 90 -21.60 37.78 -20.93
C ILE A 90 -20.67 37.73 -19.71
N GLU A 91 -20.03 38.85 -19.36
CA GLU A 91 -19.14 38.95 -18.20
C GLU A 91 -19.84 38.51 -16.91
N LYS A 92 -21.05 39.00 -16.64
CA LYS A 92 -21.82 38.61 -15.43
C LYS A 92 -22.12 37.12 -15.38
N ARG A 93 -22.50 36.50 -16.50
CA ARG A 93 -22.78 35.06 -16.57
C ARG A 93 -21.51 34.24 -16.40
N VAL A 94 -20.41 34.66 -17.02
CA VAL A 94 -19.10 34.00 -16.92
C VAL A 94 -18.53 34.11 -15.51
N ASP A 95 -18.66 35.27 -14.84
CA ASP A 95 -18.20 35.46 -13.47
C ASP A 95 -18.98 34.59 -12.48
N ALA A 96 -20.32 34.57 -12.59
CA ALA A 96 -21.16 33.68 -11.78
C ALA A 96 -20.80 32.20 -12.01
N TYR A 97 -20.47 31.83 -13.25
CA TYR A 97 -20.02 30.48 -13.58
C TYR A 97 -18.63 30.16 -13.02
N ARG A 98 -17.69 31.12 -13.05
CA ARG A 98 -16.35 31.00 -12.44
C ARG A 98 -16.46 30.76 -10.94
N GLU A 99 -17.26 31.56 -10.23
CA GLU A 99 -17.50 31.39 -8.79
C GLU A 99 -18.09 30.01 -8.47
N LYS A 100 -19.07 29.57 -9.26
CA LYS A 100 -19.67 28.24 -9.11
C LYS A 100 -18.65 27.12 -9.27
N LEU A 101 -17.77 27.19 -10.28
CA LEU A 101 -16.74 26.19 -10.53
C LEU A 101 -15.65 26.19 -9.44
N LEU A 102 -15.28 27.36 -8.91
CA LEU A 102 -14.35 27.47 -7.78
C LEU A 102 -14.94 26.85 -6.50
N LEU A 103 -16.24 27.03 -6.26
CA LEU A 103 -16.95 26.37 -5.16
C LEU A 103 -17.03 24.84 -5.35
N GLU A 104 -17.24 24.37 -6.58
CA GLU A 104 -17.23 22.93 -6.88
C GLU A 104 -15.84 22.32 -6.66
N LEU A 105 -14.78 23.03 -7.08
CA LEU A 105 -13.39 22.66 -6.85
C LEU A 105 -13.05 22.54 -5.36
N SER A 106 -13.46 23.53 -4.54
CA SER A 106 -13.23 23.49 -3.09
C SER A 106 -14.04 22.39 -2.39
N SER A 107 -15.22 22.05 -2.92
CA SER A 107 -16.03 20.93 -2.43
C SER A 107 -15.49 19.54 -2.79
N GLY A 108 -14.42 19.46 -3.59
CA GLY A 108 -13.78 18.20 -4.00
C GLY A 108 -14.59 17.39 -5.02
N LYS A 109 -15.66 17.96 -5.60
CA LYS A 109 -16.57 17.28 -6.53
C LYS A 109 -16.15 17.42 -8.00
N THR A 110 -14.85 17.51 -8.29
CA THR A 110 -14.42 17.69 -9.67
C THR A 110 -14.46 16.37 -10.44
N ASN A 111 -15.27 16.34 -11.50
CA ASN A 111 -15.21 15.29 -12.52
C ASN A 111 -13.97 15.51 -13.39
N GLU A 112 -12.79 15.17 -12.87
CA GLU A 112 -11.57 15.07 -13.68
C GLU A 112 -11.77 13.93 -14.69
N SER A 113 -11.98 14.29 -15.96
CA SER A 113 -12.09 13.32 -17.05
C SER A 113 -10.85 12.43 -17.07
N SER A 114 -11.07 11.11 -17.12
CA SER A 114 -10.03 10.06 -17.04
C SER A 114 -9.08 10.01 -18.24
N ASN A 115 -9.26 10.88 -19.22
CA ASN A 115 -8.40 10.95 -20.40
C ASN A 115 -7.13 11.73 -20.07
N LEU A 116 -6.09 10.98 -19.66
CA LEU A 116 -4.75 11.53 -19.45
C LEU A 116 -4.09 11.83 -20.77
N LYS A 117 -3.57 13.05 -20.90
CA LYS A 117 -2.77 13.41 -22.06
C LYS A 117 -1.31 13.01 -21.82
N GLN A 118 -0.59 12.70 -22.90
CA GLN A 118 0.79 12.24 -22.82
C GLN A 118 1.73 13.27 -22.15
N TYR A 119 1.41 14.56 -22.27
CA TYR A 119 2.20 15.66 -21.72
C TYR A 119 1.92 15.96 -20.23
N GLU A 120 0.87 15.39 -19.62
CA GLU A 120 0.47 15.64 -18.23
C GLU A 120 1.28 14.76 -17.25
N THR A 121 2.59 14.98 -17.20
CA THR A 121 3.53 14.14 -16.44
C THR A 121 3.21 14.07 -14.94
N HIS A 122 2.87 15.20 -14.31
CA HIS A 122 2.54 15.25 -12.88
C HIS A 122 1.23 14.52 -12.56
N LYS A 123 0.20 14.65 -13.42
CA LYS A 123 -1.06 13.91 -13.28
C LYS A 123 -0.85 12.40 -13.46
N GLN A 124 0.00 11.99 -14.39
CA GLN A 124 0.38 10.58 -14.55
C GLN A 124 1.12 10.03 -13.33
N LEU A 125 2.01 10.83 -12.73
CA LEU A 125 2.73 10.45 -11.51
C LEU A 125 1.78 10.34 -10.31
N ASP A 126 0.85 11.27 -10.14
CA ASP A 126 -0.18 11.23 -9.08
C ASP A 126 -1.07 9.98 -9.21
N LEU A 127 -1.50 9.66 -10.43
CA LEU A 127 -2.27 8.44 -10.67
C LEU A 127 -1.48 7.17 -10.43
N LYS A 128 -0.20 7.12 -10.82
CA LYS A 128 0.67 5.99 -10.49
C LYS A 128 0.86 5.86 -8.98
N LYS A 129 1.04 6.96 -8.26
CA LYS A 129 1.13 6.96 -6.80
C LYS A 129 -0.14 6.36 -6.18
N LYS A 130 -1.32 6.83 -6.58
CA LYS A 130 -2.62 6.28 -6.15
C LYS A 130 -2.81 4.81 -6.51
N GLN A 131 -2.37 4.39 -7.70
CA GLN A 131 -2.41 2.98 -8.12
C GLN A 131 -1.51 2.10 -7.25
N LEU A 132 -0.30 2.58 -6.94
CA LEU A 132 0.63 1.89 -6.06
C LEU A 132 0.11 1.82 -4.62
N GLU A 133 -0.48 2.90 -4.10
CA GLU A 133 -1.14 2.90 -2.78
C GLU A 133 -2.30 1.89 -2.74
N LYS A 134 -3.11 1.82 -3.80
CA LYS A 134 -4.17 0.82 -3.92
C LYS A 134 -3.62 -0.61 -3.94
N LEU A 135 -2.52 -0.85 -4.65
CA LEU A 135 -1.85 -2.15 -4.64
C LEU A 135 -1.24 -2.46 -3.26
N LYS A 136 -0.59 -1.50 -2.60
CA LYS A 136 -0.05 -1.63 -1.25
C LYS A 136 -1.12 -2.08 -0.27
N ASN A 137 -2.30 -1.45 -0.34
CA ASN A 137 -3.46 -1.81 0.48
C ASN A 137 -4.00 -3.21 0.13
N ALA A 138 -4.06 -3.55 -1.16
CA ALA A 138 -4.51 -4.87 -1.61
C ALA A 138 -3.58 -6.01 -1.14
N PHE A 139 -2.26 -5.78 -1.17
CA PHE A 139 -1.25 -6.72 -0.67
C PHE A 139 -1.11 -6.70 0.86
N LYS A 140 -1.85 -5.84 1.57
CA LYS A 140 -1.78 -5.68 3.04
C LYS A 140 -0.37 -5.36 3.52
N MET A 141 0.37 -4.58 2.73
CA MET A 141 1.70 -4.13 3.12
C MET A 141 1.57 -3.02 4.18
N PRO A 142 2.38 -3.04 5.25
CA PRO A 142 2.33 -2.03 6.29
C PRO A 142 2.74 -0.65 5.74
N GLU A 143 2.26 0.43 6.36
CA GLU A 143 2.60 1.80 5.95
C GLU A 143 4.10 2.06 6.05
N ASP A 144 4.72 1.56 7.12
CA ASP A 144 6.17 1.65 7.40
C ASP A 144 7.03 0.69 6.58
N TYR A 145 6.44 0.00 5.59
CA TYR A 145 7.21 -0.89 4.72
C TYR A 145 8.20 -0.09 3.87
N VAL A 146 9.49 -0.29 4.12
CA VAL A 146 10.57 0.23 3.29
C VAL A 146 11.13 -0.91 2.44
N GLU A 147 11.36 -0.63 1.16
CA GLU A 147 11.98 -1.57 0.24
C GLU A 147 13.36 -1.99 0.75
N GLY A 148 13.64 -3.30 0.77
CA GLY A 148 14.93 -3.84 1.23
C GLY A 148 14.99 -4.26 2.70
N MET A 149 14.02 -3.87 3.54
CA MET A 149 14.00 -4.28 4.96
C MET A 149 13.94 -5.81 5.17
N SER A 150 13.47 -6.55 4.17
CA SER A 150 13.43 -8.01 4.21
C SER A 150 14.80 -8.67 4.04
N PHE A 151 15.84 -7.93 3.67
CA PHE A 151 17.20 -8.45 3.55
C PHE A 151 18.07 -8.16 4.80
N ASP A 152 17.69 -7.18 5.62
CA ASP A 152 18.42 -6.81 6.84
C ASP A 152 18.13 -7.79 7.97
N LYS A 153 19.06 -8.74 8.19
CA LYS A 153 18.92 -9.82 9.20
C LYS A 153 18.62 -9.29 10.59
N ASP A 154 19.31 -8.23 11.02
CA ASP A 154 19.14 -7.64 12.35
C ASP A 154 17.73 -7.06 12.54
N LEU A 155 17.19 -6.40 11.51
CA LEU A 155 15.83 -5.85 11.55
C LEU A 155 14.78 -6.96 11.58
N ILE A 156 15.01 -8.06 10.85
CA ILE A 156 14.12 -9.23 10.87
C ILE A 156 14.11 -9.86 12.27
N GLU A 157 15.27 -10.02 12.90
CA GLU A 157 15.38 -10.57 14.25
C GLU A 157 14.68 -9.68 15.29
N LEU A 158 14.89 -8.37 15.22
CA LEU A 158 14.24 -7.40 16.09
C LEU A 158 12.72 -7.44 15.93
N GLN A 159 12.21 -7.45 14.70
CA GLN A 159 10.77 -7.60 14.42
C GLN A 159 10.21 -8.93 14.97
N LYS A 160 10.97 -10.02 14.85
CA LYS A 160 10.58 -11.33 15.38
C LYS A 160 10.52 -11.34 16.91
N GLN A 161 11.47 -10.68 17.57
CA GLN A 161 11.46 -10.52 19.03
C GLN A 161 10.27 -9.66 19.49
N GLN A 162 10.03 -8.52 18.84
CA GLN A 162 8.88 -7.66 19.15
C GLN A 162 7.55 -8.40 19.01
N LYS A 163 7.34 -9.14 17.92
CA LYS A 163 6.13 -9.96 17.73
C LYS A 163 5.94 -11.02 18.81
N LYS A 164 7.03 -11.62 19.31
CA LYS A 164 6.96 -12.59 20.44
C LYS A 164 6.52 -11.89 21.73
N MET A 165 7.13 -10.76 22.06
CA MET A 165 6.78 -9.99 23.26
C MET A 165 5.33 -9.52 23.23
N GLU A 166 4.85 -9.02 22.09
CA GLU A 166 3.45 -8.58 21.92
C GLU A 166 2.48 -9.75 22.12
N TYR A 167 2.78 -10.92 21.56
CA TYR A 167 1.96 -12.12 21.74
C TYR A 167 1.89 -12.55 23.21
N GLU A 168 3.01 -12.52 23.93
CA GLU A 168 3.06 -12.83 25.37
C GLU A 168 2.25 -11.81 26.20
N GLN A 169 2.41 -10.51 25.93
CA GLN A 169 1.65 -9.45 26.61
C GLN A 169 0.14 -9.61 26.36
N LYS A 170 -0.27 -9.91 25.14
CA LYS A 170 -1.67 -10.14 24.78
C LYS A 170 -2.25 -11.36 25.52
N LYS A 171 -1.47 -12.44 25.61
CA LYS A 171 -1.88 -13.65 26.35
C LYS A 171 -2.02 -13.38 27.86
N LEU A 172 -1.11 -12.59 28.43
CA LEU A 172 -1.17 -12.19 29.83
C LEU A 172 -2.37 -11.28 30.12
N SER A 173 -2.64 -10.31 29.26
CA SER A 173 -3.79 -9.41 29.44
C SER A 173 -5.12 -10.14 29.33
N GLU A 174 -5.26 -11.07 28.38
CA GLU A 174 -6.43 -11.93 28.23
C GLU A 174 -6.65 -12.81 29.47
N ALA A 175 -5.59 -13.45 29.98
CA ALA A 175 -5.66 -14.26 31.19
C ALA A 175 -6.07 -13.43 32.41
N LYS A 176 -5.55 -12.20 32.55
CA LYS A 176 -5.91 -11.28 33.63
C LYS A 176 -7.39 -10.89 33.57
N LEU A 177 -7.89 -10.59 32.36
CA LEU A 177 -9.30 -10.22 32.14
C LEU A 177 -10.23 -11.41 32.47
N LEU A 178 -9.83 -12.64 32.15
CA LEU A 178 -10.58 -13.85 32.47
C LEU A 178 -10.65 -14.08 33.99
N LEU A 179 -9.52 -13.88 34.70
CA LEU A 179 -9.47 -13.99 36.16
C LEU A 179 -10.37 -12.92 36.83
N GLU A 180 -10.33 -11.68 36.33
CA GLU A 180 -11.20 -10.60 36.82
C GLU A 180 -12.69 -10.97 36.69
N LYS A 181 -13.12 -11.47 35.52
CA LYS A 181 -14.49 -11.95 35.30
C LYS A 181 -14.92 -13.01 36.32
N LEU A 182 -14.10 -14.04 36.55
CA LEU A 182 -14.38 -15.09 37.54
C LEU A 182 -14.52 -14.53 38.97
N THR A 183 -13.72 -13.53 39.35
CA THR A 183 -13.84 -12.89 40.67
C THR A 183 -15.10 -12.03 40.82
N THR A 184 -15.58 -11.41 39.73
CA THR A 184 -16.84 -10.66 39.76
C THR A 184 -18.06 -11.58 39.85
N GLU A 185 -18.05 -12.71 39.14
CA GLU A 185 -19.12 -13.72 39.20
C GLU A 185 -19.27 -14.29 40.60
N THR A 186 -18.19 -14.71 41.25
CA THR A 186 -18.20 -15.20 42.63
C THR A 186 -18.66 -14.15 43.65
N LYS A 187 -18.32 -12.87 43.49
CA LYS A 187 -18.83 -11.79 44.36
C LYS A 187 -20.33 -11.53 44.19
N THR A 188 -20.87 -11.68 42.97
CA THR A 188 -22.31 -11.50 42.71
C THR A 188 -23.15 -12.67 43.24
N THR A 189 -22.64 -13.91 43.19
CA THR A 189 -23.30 -15.07 43.81
C THR A 189 -23.33 -14.94 45.34
N HIS A 190 -22.21 -14.53 45.96
CA HIS A 190 -22.18 -14.27 47.41
C HIS A 190 -23.11 -13.12 47.86
N LYS A 191 -23.32 -12.09 47.04
CA LYS A 191 -24.32 -11.04 47.33
C LYS A 191 -25.77 -11.50 47.15
N ARG A 192 -26.07 -12.41 46.22
CA ARG A 192 -27.41 -13.01 46.04
C ARG A 192 -27.81 -13.95 47.20
N HIS A 193 -26.84 -14.53 47.91
CA HIS A 193 -27.07 -15.37 49.09
C HIS A 193 -27.14 -14.59 50.41
N HIS A 194 -27.12 -13.25 50.40
CA HIS A 194 -27.31 -12.41 51.61
C HIS A 194 -28.63 -11.63 51.63
N SER A 195 -29.49 -11.76 50.61
CA SER A 195 -30.84 -11.18 50.60
C SER A 195 -31.96 -12.22 50.71
N ASN A 196 -31.64 -13.50 50.94
CA ASN A 196 -32.61 -14.58 51.14
C ASN A 196 -32.04 -15.67 52.07
N SER A 197 -31.96 -15.38 53.37
CA SER A 197 -31.98 -16.42 54.42
C SER A 197 -32.04 -15.81 55.82
N SER A 198 -33.17 -15.21 56.16
CA SER A 198 -33.71 -15.29 57.53
C SER A 198 -34.70 -16.44 57.56
N SER A 199 -34.23 -17.66 57.79
CA SER A 199 -34.99 -18.72 58.47
C SER A 199 -34.27 -20.06 58.47
N SER A 200 -34.36 -20.71 59.62
CA SER A 200 -34.27 -22.14 59.90
C SER A 200 -32.94 -22.86 59.65
N SER A 201 -32.20 -22.95 60.75
CA SER A 201 -31.57 -24.16 61.27
C SER A 201 -32.34 -25.45 60.96
N GLY A 202 -31.62 -26.50 60.57
CA GLY A 202 -32.14 -27.86 60.50
C GLY A 202 -31.02 -28.87 60.24
N SER A 203 -30.88 -29.82 61.14
CA SER A 203 -29.78 -30.76 61.30
C SER A 203 -29.79 -31.96 60.32
N SER A 204 -28.64 -32.65 60.30
CA SER A 204 -28.46 -34.11 60.22
C SER A 204 -29.03 -34.90 59.03
N SER A 205 -28.18 -35.67 58.36
CA SER A 205 -28.14 -37.14 58.50
C SER A 205 -27.24 -37.74 57.43
N SER A 206 -26.50 -38.77 57.85
CA SER A 206 -25.80 -39.76 57.04
C SER A 206 -26.70 -40.37 55.96
N ASP A 207 -26.12 -40.74 54.81
CA ASP A 207 -26.46 -42.01 54.15
C ASP A 207 -25.37 -42.47 53.18
N GLU A 208 -25.29 -43.79 53.10
CA GLU A 208 -24.22 -44.62 52.57
C GLU A 208 -24.39 -44.92 51.06
N GLU A 209 -23.24 -44.99 50.38
CA GLU A 209 -22.83 -46.07 49.46
C GLU A 209 -23.47 -46.36 48.07
N GLN A 210 -22.55 -46.39 47.09
CA GLN A 210 -22.37 -47.31 45.95
C GLN A 210 -22.94 -47.04 44.53
N HIS A 211 -21.96 -47.06 43.59
CA HIS A 211 -21.96 -47.76 42.27
C HIS A 211 -22.89 -47.22 41.13
N ARG A 212 -22.54 -47.11 39.84
CA ARG A 212 -21.48 -47.65 38.96
C ARG A 212 -21.18 -46.74 37.75
N LYS A 213 -20.01 -47.02 37.17
CA LYS A 213 -19.42 -46.74 35.84
C LYS A 213 -20.38 -46.38 34.69
N SER A 214 -19.99 -45.38 33.88
CA SER A 214 -19.83 -45.53 32.42
C SER A 214 -19.06 -44.34 31.83
N GLY A 215 -17.97 -44.62 31.11
CA GLY A 215 -17.14 -43.59 30.49
C GLY A 215 -17.73 -43.00 29.21
N ARG A 216 -17.23 -41.82 28.84
CA ARG A 216 -17.10 -41.45 27.42
C ARG A 216 -16.01 -40.41 27.23
N SER A 217 -15.06 -40.79 26.39
CA SER A 217 -13.92 -40.04 25.87
C SER A 217 -14.30 -38.67 25.28
N SER A 218 -13.53 -37.62 25.60
CA SER A 218 -13.42 -36.43 24.74
C SER A 218 -11.96 -36.19 24.33
N LYS A 219 -11.84 -36.01 23.02
CA LYS A 219 -10.65 -36.03 22.17
C LYS A 219 -9.55 -35.06 22.59
N LYS A 220 -8.33 -35.59 22.66
CA LYS A 220 -7.07 -34.85 22.60
C LYS A 220 -6.90 -34.35 21.15
N HIS A 221 -7.03 -33.05 20.91
CA HIS A 221 -6.66 -32.44 19.62
C HIS A 221 -5.15 -32.15 19.64
N GLU A 222 -4.38 -33.11 19.14
CA GLU A 222 -2.98 -32.95 18.79
C GLU A 222 -2.92 -32.35 17.38
N SER A 223 -2.74 -31.03 17.27
CA SER A 223 -2.45 -30.41 15.98
C SER A 223 -0.95 -30.52 15.71
N LYS A 224 -0.58 -31.57 14.96
CA LYS A 224 0.70 -31.67 14.27
C LYS A 224 0.74 -30.56 13.23
N LYS A 225 1.49 -29.48 13.49
CA LYS A 225 1.97 -28.61 12.42
C LYS A 225 3.23 -29.24 11.85
N THR A 226 3.08 -29.85 10.69
CA THR A 226 4.18 -30.25 9.81
C THR A 226 4.95 -28.99 9.40
N TYR A 227 6.21 -28.92 9.82
CA TYR A 227 7.22 -28.13 9.15
C TYR A 227 7.52 -28.86 7.83
N THR A 228 7.08 -28.28 6.70
CA THR A 228 7.67 -28.58 5.40
C THR A 228 8.84 -27.61 5.25
N ASP A 229 10.00 -28.06 5.71
CA ASP A 229 11.29 -27.53 5.30
C ASP A 229 11.54 -28.06 3.88
N SER A 230 11.24 -27.24 2.87
CA SER A 230 11.61 -27.51 1.49
C SER A 230 12.98 -26.88 1.28
N SER A 231 14.01 -27.65 1.58
CA SER A 231 15.37 -27.41 1.11
C SER A 231 15.35 -27.55 -0.41
N ASP A 232 15.43 -26.42 -1.12
CA ASP A 232 15.63 -26.42 -2.57
C ASP A 232 17.13 -26.61 -2.80
N GLU A 233 17.48 -27.82 -3.25
CA GLU A 233 18.82 -28.21 -3.68
C GLU A 233 19.21 -27.39 -4.91
N THR A 234 20.30 -26.65 -4.79
CA THR A 234 20.98 -26.03 -5.93
C THR A 234 21.70 -27.12 -6.71
N ASP A 235 21.09 -27.58 -7.80
CA ASP A 235 21.77 -28.38 -8.81
C ASP A 235 22.70 -27.46 -9.63
N SER A 236 23.93 -27.93 -9.80
CA SER A 236 25.00 -27.25 -10.54
C SER A 236 24.97 -27.66 -12.01
N ASP A 237 25.06 -26.69 -12.91
CA ASP A 237 25.60 -26.83 -14.28
C ASP A 237 26.23 -25.50 -14.72
#